data_AF-A0A0F9VZM1-F1
#
_entry.id   AF-A0A0F9VZM1-F1
#
_cell.length_a   1.000
_cell.length_b   1.000
_cell.length_c   1.000
_cell.angle_alpha   90.00
_cell.angle_beta   90.00
_cell.angle_gamma   90.00
#
_symmetry.space_group_name_H-M   'P 1'
#
loop_
_entity.id
_entity.type
_entity.pdbx_description
1 polymer ?
#
loop_
_entity_poly.entity_id
_entity_poly.type
_entity_poly.pdbx_seq_one_letter_code
_entity_poly.pdbx_strand_id
1 'polypeptide(L)'
;MKITVDAKYVKGEVELKFREYPNGSKAIQAFSLDGEPEFTATVALDILPTTDHVFLKGWSENEGIPEALEKAGIVELTGWTIPTGYCKAQDARLLKAD
;
A
#
# COMPACT_ATOMS: atom_id res chain seq x y z
N MET A 1 -12.96 0.88 -2.32
CA MET A 1 -12.67 1.87 -3.40
C MET A 1 -12.02 1.17 -4.58
N LYS A 2 -12.40 1.46 -5.83
CA LYS A 2 -11.78 0.83 -7.02
C LYS A 2 -10.67 1.70 -7.61
N ILE A 3 -9.57 1.08 -8.03
CA ILE A 3 -8.48 1.75 -8.75
C ILE A 3 -7.97 0.85 -9.89
N THR A 4 -7.33 1.46 -10.89
CA THR A 4 -6.55 0.73 -11.89
C THR A 4 -5.09 0.67 -11.47
N VAL A 5 -4.52 -0.52 -11.43
CA VAL A 5 -3.12 -0.79 -11.11
C VAL A 5 -2.39 -1.25 -12.38
N ASP A 6 -1.16 -0.80 -12.56
CA ASP A 6 -0.20 -1.34 -13.53
C ASP A 6 1.12 -1.56 -12.80
N ALA A 7 1.25 -2.75 -12.20
CA ALA A 7 2.40 -3.18 -11.41
C ALA A 7 2.96 -4.50 -11.96
N LYS A 8 4.01 -5.02 -11.33
CA LYS A 8 4.76 -6.18 -11.84
C LYS A 8 3.89 -7.40 -12.14
N TYR A 9 3.00 -7.78 -11.22
CA TYR A 9 2.15 -8.97 -11.35
C TYR A 9 0.66 -8.68 -11.46
N VAL A 10 0.22 -7.46 -11.12
CA VAL A 10 -1.19 -7.07 -11.14
C VAL A 10 -1.39 -5.92 -12.11
N LYS A 11 -2.27 -6.15 -13.09
CA LYS A 11 -2.65 -5.18 -14.11
C LYS A 11 -4.15 -5.19 -14.30
N GLY A 12 -4.79 -4.04 -14.12
CA GLY A 12 -6.24 -3.89 -14.26
C GLY A 12 -6.90 -3.29 -13.02
N GLU A 13 -8.22 -3.43 -12.94
CA GLU A 13 -9.01 -2.91 -11.83
C GLU A 13 -8.97 -3.82 -10.61
N VAL A 14 -8.76 -3.21 -9.45
CA VAL A 14 -8.84 -3.88 -8.14
C VAL A 14 -9.72 -3.08 -7.18
N GLU A 15 -10.32 -3.76 -6.22
CA GLU A 15 -11.01 -3.15 -5.09
C GLU A 15 -10.08 -3.05 -3.88
N LEU A 16 -9.80 -1.83 -3.46
CA LEU A 16 -9.11 -1.53 -2.20
C LEU A 16 -10.07 -1.59 -1.02
N LYS A 17 -9.61 -2.26 0.04
CA LYS A 17 -10.21 -2.30 1.37
C LYS A 17 -9.18 -1.86 2.40
N PHE A 18 -9.58 -0.94 3.26
CA PHE A 18 -8.76 -0.44 4.36
C PHE A 18 -9.08 -1.22 5.63
N ARG A 19 -8.05 -1.69 6.31
CA ARG A 19 -8.13 -2.39 7.60
C ARG A 19 -7.08 -1.83 8.54
N GLU A 20 -6.93 -2.47 9.70
CA GLU A 20 -5.92 -2.14 10.70
C GLU A 20 -5.12 -3.39 11.04
N TYR A 21 -3.80 -3.25 11.18
CA TYR A 21 -2.94 -4.27 11.75
C TYR A 21 -3.05 -4.27 13.28
N PRO A 22 -2.64 -5.34 13.99
CA PRO A 22 -2.71 -5.38 15.45
C PRO A 22 -1.95 -4.26 16.19
N ASN A 23 -0.97 -3.62 15.54
CA ASN A 23 -0.22 -2.49 16.09
C ASN A 23 -0.90 -1.12 15.84
N GLY A 24 -2.10 -1.11 15.26
CA GLY A 24 -2.86 0.11 14.96
C GLY A 24 -2.50 0.78 13.63
N SER A 25 -1.52 0.28 12.86
CA SER A 25 -1.22 0.86 11.56
C SER A 25 -2.28 0.46 10.52
N LYS A 26 -2.55 1.34 9.55
CA LYS A 26 -3.51 1.04 8.49
C LYS A 26 -2.96 0.01 7.51
N ALA A 27 -3.82 -0.93 7.13
CA ALA A 27 -3.58 -1.91 6.09
C ALA A 27 -4.36 -1.54 4.82
N ILE A 28 -3.68 -1.52 3.67
CA ILE A 28 -4.33 -1.34 2.36
C ILE A 28 -4.27 -2.68 1.64
N GLN A 29 -5.43 -3.32 1.47
CA GLN A 29 -5.57 -4.61 0.81
C GLN A 29 -6.30 -4.45 -0.52
N ALA A 30 -5.84 -5.12 -1.56
CA ALA A 30 -6.48 -5.16 -2.86
C ALA A 30 -7.08 -6.54 -3.11
N PHE A 31 -8.28 -6.53 -3.70
CA PHE A 31 -9.00 -7.71 -4.10
C PHE A 31 -9.36 -7.60 -5.59
N SER A 32 -9.45 -8.73 -6.27
CA SER A 32 -10.01 -8.81 -7.61
C SER A 32 -11.50 -8.41 -7.57
N LEU A 33 -12.08 -8.16 -8.75
CA LEU A 33 -13.51 -7.84 -8.84
C LEU A 33 -14.42 -9.03 -8.43
N ASP A 34 -13.88 -10.25 -8.45
CA ASP A 34 -14.56 -11.46 -7.96
C ASP A 34 -14.37 -11.66 -6.44
N GLY A 35 -13.61 -10.78 -5.77
CA GLY A 35 -13.42 -10.77 -4.33
C GLY A 35 -12.22 -11.59 -3.83
N GLU A 36 -11.39 -12.12 -4.73
CA GLU A 36 -10.17 -12.85 -4.37
C GLU A 36 -9.05 -11.90 -3.94
N PRO A 37 -8.24 -12.23 -2.92
CA PRO A 37 -7.16 -11.36 -2.49
C PRO A 37 -6.02 -11.32 -3.52
N GLU A 38 -5.63 -10.11 -3.93
CA GLU A 38 -4.55 -9.89 -4.90
C GLU A 38 -3.24 -9.53 -4.19
N PHE A 39 -3.26 -8.49 -3.34
CA PHE A 39 -2.09 -8.07 -2.58
C PHE A 39 -2.46 -7.27 -1.34
N THR A 40 -1.50 -7.10 -0.44
CA THR A 40 -1.54 -6.09 0.62
C THR A 40 -0.42 -5.10 0.35
N ALA A 41 -0.73 -3.82 0.13
CA ALA A 41 0.25 -2.81 -0.28
C ALA A 41 1.18 -2.35 0.86
N THR A 42 0.68 -2.46 2.09
CA THR A 42 1.34 -1.98 3.30
C THR A 42 2.14 -3.07 4.00
N VAL A 43 3.04 -2.64 4.89
CA VAL A 43 3.75 -3.50 5.84
C VAL A 43 3.61 -2.91 7.24
N ALA A 44 3.37 -3.76 8.23
CA ALA A 44 3.45 -3.38 9.65
C ALA A 44 4.89 -3.55 10.14
N LEU A 45 5.41 -2.51 10.79
CA LEU A 45 6.75 -2.50 11.39
C LEU A 45 6.62 -2.24 12.90
N ASP A 46 7.69 -2.50 13.64
CA ASP A 46 7.75 -2.20 15.09
C ASP A 46 7.72 -0.69 15.36
N ILE A 47 8.21 0.10 14.41
CA ILE A 47 8.00 1.55 14.40
C ILE A 47 6.65 1.85 13.76
N LEU A 48 5.91 2.78 14.36
CA LEU A 48 4.63 3.22 13.81
C LEU A 48 4.84 4.34 12.78
N PRO A 49 4.02 4.37 11.71
CA PRO A 49 3.97 5.54 10.85
C PRO A 49 3.43 6.74 11.63
N THR A 50 3.73 7.94 11.13
CA THR A 50 3.11 9.17 11.66
C THR A 50 1.59 9.17 11.40
N THR A 51 0.86 10.07 12.05
CA THR A 51 -0.60 10.17 11.85
C THR A 51 -0.94 10.33 10.38
N ASP A 52 -1.94 9.58 9.92
CA ASP A 52 -2.36 9.50 8.51
C ASP A 52 -1.29 9.01 7.53
N HIS A 53 -0.19 8.41 8.01
CA HIS A 53 0.80 7.79 7.14
C HIS A 53 0.68 6.26 7.15
N VAL A 54 1.23 5.65 6.12
CA VAL A 54 1.41 4.21 5.98
C VAL A 54 2.80 3.90 5.46
N PHE A 55 3.28 2.69 5.77
CA PHE A 55 4.49 2.16 5.16
C PHE A 55 4.11 1.21 4.04
N LEU A 56 4.47 1.59 2.82
CA LEU A 56 4.22 0.82 1.61
C LEU A 56 5.40 -0.09 1.32
N LYS A 57 5.11 -1.34 0.97
CA LYS A 57 6.10 -2.27 0.45
C LYS A 57 6.09 -2.25 -1.07
N GLY A 58 7.19 -1.80 -1.67
CA GLY A 58 7.39 -1.74 -3.13
C GLY A 58 8.32 -2.82 -3.68
N TRP A 59 8.46 -3.95 -2.98
CA TRP A 59 9.35 -5.05 -3.34
C TRP A 59 8.57 -6.33 -3.63
N SER A 60 9.25 -7.33 -4.22
CA SER A 60 8.70 -8.66 -4.54
C SER A 60 7.43 -8.57 -5.38
N GLU A 61 6.30 -9.08 -4.87
CA GLU A 61 5.01 -9.08 -5.54
C GLU A 61 4.45 -7.66 -5.75
N ASN A 62 4.95 -6.69 -4.97
CA ASN A 62 4.44 -5.31 -4.95
C ASN A 62 5.32 -4.29 -5.68
N GLU A 63 6.29 -4.71 -6.48
CA GLU A 63 7.02 -3.78 -7.34
C GLU A 63 6.04 -3.00 -8.26
N GLY A 64 6.04 -1.67 -8.15
CA GLY A 64 5.13 -0.76 -8.87
C GLY A 64 3.82 -0.41 -8.14
N ILE A 65 3.51 -1.06 -7.01
CA ILE A 65 2.28 -0.79 -6.25
C ILE A 65 2.28 0.59 -5.60
N PRO A 66 3.35 1.06 -4.92
CA PRO A 66 3.37 2.40 -4.33
C PRO A 66 3.08 3.51 -5.35
N GLU A 67 3.69 3.42 -6.53
CA GLU A 67 3.54 4.40 -7.61
C GLU A 67 2.12 4.34 -8.21
N ALA A 68 1.54 3.14 -8.31
CA ALA A 68 0.14 2.99 -8.75
C ALA A 68 -0.85 3.63 -7.76
N LEU A 69 -0.62 3.47 -6.45
CA LEU A 69 -1.45 4.09 -5.42
C LEU A 69 -1.33 5.62 -5.41
N GLU A 70 -0.12 6.14 -5.61
CA GLU A 70 0.13 7.58 -5.73
C GLU A 70 -0.56 8.15 -6.97
N LYS A 71 -0.39 7.51 -8.13
CA LYS A 71 -1.06 7.89 -9.38
C LYS A 71 -2.58 7.89 -9.27
N ALA A 72 -3.14 6.97 -8.49
CA ALA A 72 -4.58 6.90 -8.22
C ALA A 72 -5.07 7.93 -7.19
N GLY A 73 -4.16 8.70 -6.57
CA GLY A 73 -4.48 9.70 -5.56
C GLY A 73 -4.95 9.09 -4.24
N ILE A 74 -4.48 7.87 -3.92
CA ILE A 74 -4.78 7.18 -2.66
C ILE A 74 -3.78 7.60 -1.59
N VAL A 75 -2.53 7.77 -2.00
CA VAL A 75 -1.41 8.17 -1.16
C VAL A 75 -0.60 9.28 -1.84
N GLU A 76 0.26 9.93 -1.06
CA GLU A 76 1.34 10.80 -1.53
C GLU A 76 2.66 10.22 -1.00
N LEU A 77 3.59 9.84 -1.88
CA LEU A 77 4.90 9.33 -1.46
C LEU A 77 5.73 10.49 -0.93
N THR A 78 6.30 10.32 0.27
CA THR A 78 7.08 11.39 0.91
C THR A 78 8.54 11.39 0.49
N GLY A 79 8.98 10.35 -0.22
CA GLY A 79 10.38 10.09 -0.56
C GLY A 79 11.21 9.53 0.60
N TRP A 80 10.66 9.46 1.81
CA TRP A 80 11.31 8.83 2.95
C TRP A 80 11.18 7.31 2.89
N THR A 81 12.21 6.63 3.39
CA THR A 81 12.21 5.17 3.44
C THR A 81 12.68 4.65 4.79
N ILE A 82 12.05 3.56 5.23
CA ILE A 82 12.36 2.87 6.47
C ILE A 82 13.04 1.54 6.12
N PRO A 83 14.25 1.24 6.65
CA PRO A 83 14.90 -0.04 6.41
C PRO A 83 14.13 -1.18 7.09
N THR A 84 13.92 -2.28 6.37
CA THR A 84 13.23 -3.48 6.88
C THR A 84 14.14 -4.72 6.81
N GLY A 85 15.46 -4.51 6.87
CA GLY A 85 16.47 -5.52 6.55
C GLY A 85 17.02 -5.33 5.14
N TYR A 86 16.71 -6.25 4.22
CA TYR A 86 17.19 -6.21 2.82
C TYR A 86 16.38 -5.28 1.89
N CYS A 87 15.22 -4.82 2.35
CA CYS A 87 14.31 -3.96 1.59
C CYS A 87 14.06 -2.64 2.33
N LYS A 88 13.35 -1.74 1.67
CA LYS A 88 13.00 -0.42 2.20
C LYS A 88 11.50 -0.20 2.02
N ALA A 89 10.80 0.04 3.13
CA ALA A 89 9.42 0.50 3.09
C ALA A 89 9.39 1.98 2.76
N GLN A 90 8.47 2.38 1.90
CA GLN A 90 8.28 3.77 1.50
C GLN A 90 7.26 4.40 2.44
N ASP A 91 7.61 5.53 3.06
CA ASP A 91 6.64 6.33 3.82
C ASP A 91 5.73 7.08 2.85
N ALA A 92 4.44 7.04 3.13
CA ALA A 92 3.44 7.70 2.30
C ALA A 92 2.32 8.24 3.18
N ARG A 93 1.85 9.45 2.86
CA ARG A 93 0.67 10.04 3.47
C ARG A 93 -0.57 9.47 2.80
N LEU A 94 -1.56 9.03 3.58
CA LEU A 94 -2.84 8.57 3.10
C LEU A 94 -3.74 9.77 2.77
N LEU A 95 -4.26 9.81 1.55
CA LEU A 95 -5.14 10.88 1.06
C LEU A 95 -6.62 10.49 1.06
N LYS A 96 -6.92 9.19 0.92
CA LYS A 96 -8.28 8.63 0.89
C LYS A 96 -8.31 7.27 1.59
N ALA A 97 -9.33 7.03 2.42
CA ALA A 97 -9.47 5.77 3.17
C ALA A 97 -10.88 5.14 3.09
N ASP A 98 -11.74 5.71 2.23
CA ASP A 98 -13.20 5.53 2.22
C ASP A 98 -13.75 5.62 0.79
#